data_AF-A0A1F8RFI7-F1
#
_entry.id   AF-A0A1F8RFI7-F1
#
_cell.length_a   1.000
_cell.length_b   1.000
_cell.length_c   1.000
_cell.angle_alpha   90.00
_cell.angle_beta   90.00
_cell.angle_gamma   90.00
#
_symmetry.space_group_name_H-M   'P 1'
#
loop_
_entity.id
_entity.type
_entity.pdbx_description
1 polymer ?
#
loop_
_entity_poly.entity_id
_entity_poly.type
_entity_poly.pdbx_seq_one_letter_code
_entity_poly.pdbx_strand_id
1 'polypeptide(L)'
;MVSRFLFRLDGSKENDEFMTLRRTRDIDLVYSGTPMKVGPGWIPDFLEVSTDSATARCDLTLIELEATDIAARASSRKYLPENSSAIVQAFITYLNGVLSQCRATADPRLEAFQQLRDFLARSSSVTVRTAGALRTSPEFLEELPLINQPEHQAVQLPQTPTPRDSFIFQGERLLSRVDGNGLRRTIRILDAVIMGRDHSGGTLKSWRNVRTKPLHKAVSAHADRYPGLQKLLFSRTDTGIQVNCDHLARELADLWSSSERMRVNQDQVVASITNLFPIALSLQEHEQMQRVFDQAWVVLKGKAS
;
A
#
# COMPACT_ATOMS: atom_id res chain seq x y z
N MET A 1 -11.37 -25.29 14.84
CA MET A 1 -12.50 -24.58 14.19
C MET A 1 -12.01 -24.07 12.86
N VAL A 2 -12.73 -24.37 11.79
CA VAL A 2 -12.38 -23.94 10.43
C VAL A 2 -13.11 -22.65 10.12
N SER A 3 -12.39 -21.64 9.63
CA SER A 3 -12.98 -20.41 9.12
C SER A 3 -12.58 -20.17 7.67
N ARG A 4 -13.53 -19.78 6.83
CA ARG A 4 -13.36 -19.58 5.40
C ARG A 4 -13.76 -18.17 4.96
N PHE A 5 -12.86 -17.55 4.19
CA PHE A 5 -13.00 -16.20 3.68
C PHE A 5 -12.92 -16.23 2.16
N LEU A 6 -13.76 -15.47 1.47
CA LEU A 6 -13.71 -15.32 0.02
C LEU A 6 -13.48 -13.86 -0.37
N PHE A 7 -12.36 -13.60 -1.05
CA PHE A 7 -11.99 -12.29 -1.56
C PHE A 7 -12.23 -12.26 -3.06
N ARG A 8 -13.08 -11.34 -3.51
CA ARG A 8 -13.26 -11.01 -4.92
C ARG A 8 -12.17 -10.02 -5.34
N LEU A 9 -11.32 -10.44 -6.24
CA LEU A 9 -10.13 -9.70 -6.66
C LEU A 9 -10.34 -9.08 -8.06
N ASP A 10 -11.05 -9.77 -8.96
CA ASP A 10 -11.60 -9.15 -10.17
C ASP A 10 -13.03 -8.63 -9.95
N GLY A 11 -13.22 -7.35 -10.29
CA GLY A 11 -14.50 -6.64 -10.20
C GLY A 11 -15.48 -6.98 -11.33
N SER A 12 -15.15 -7.91 -12.23
CA SER A 12 -16.02 -8.31 -13.34
C SER A 12 -17.39 -8.77 -12.86
N LYS A 13 -18.47 -8.17 -13.37
CA LYS A 13 -19.87 -8.49 -13.02
C LYS A 13 -20.25 -9.95 -13.31
N GLU A 14 -19.53 -10.60 -14.22
CA GLU A 14 -19.72 -12.01 -14.57
C GLU A 14 -19.48 -12.96 -13.38
N ASN A 15 -18.85 -12.45 -12.31
CA ASN A 15 -18.47 -13.23 -11.13
C ASN A 15 -19.50 -13.15 -10.00
N ASP A 16 -20.59 -12.38 -10.16
CA ASP A 16 -21.61 -12.13 -9.11
C ASP A 16 -22.45 -13.38 -8.79
N GLU A 17 -22.71 -14.23 -9.80
CA GLU A 17 -23.50 -15.46 -9.65
C GLU A 17 -22.74 -16.50 -8.82
N PHE A 18 -21.47 -16.74 -9.16
CA PHE A 18 -20.57 -17.62 -8.40
C PHE A 18 -20.45 -17.21 -6.93
N MET A 19 -20.33 -15.90 -6.67
CA MET A 19 -20.28 -15.35 -5.31
C MET A 19 -21.54 -15.60 -4.51
N THR A 20 -22.70 -15.43 -5.14
CA THR A 20 -23.99 -15.67 -4.50
C THR A 20 -24.15 -17.15 -4.15
N LEU A 21 -23.71 -18.03 -5.04
CA LEU A 21 -23.74 -19.48 -4.86
C LEU A 21 -22.73 -19.99 -3.81
N ARG A 22 -21.56 -19.35 -3.67
CA ARG A 22 -20.57 -19.71 -2.64
C ARG A 22 -20.91 -19.15 -1.26
N ARG A 23 -21.55 -17.98 -1.16
CA ARG A 23 -22.03 -17.42 0.12
C ARG A 23 -23.00 -18.34 0.86
N THR A 24 -23.77 -19.15 0.13
CA THR A 24 -24.71 -20.10 0.72
C THR A 24 -24.07 -21.41 1.15
N ARG A 25 -22.76 -21.60 0.92
CA ARG A 25 -22.02 -22.83 1.23
C ARG A 25 -20.69 -22.51 1.94
N ASP A 26 -20.67 -22.69 3.26
CA ASP A 26 -19.47 -22.73 4.10
C ASP A 26 -18.48 -21.56 3.99
N ILE A 27 -18.90 -20.37 3.54
CA ILE A 27 -18.06 -19.16 3.56
C ILE A 27 -18.56 -18.23 4.67
N ASP A 28 -17.71 -17.97 5.66
CA ASP A 28 -18.06 -17.12 6.80
C ASP A 28 -18.15 -15.65 6.38
N LEU A 29 -17.20 -15.22 5.54
CA LEU A 29 -17.03 -13.82 5.18
C LEU A 29 -16.61 -13.61 3.74
N VAL A 30 -17.17 -12.57 3.14
CA VAL A 30 -16.88 -12.18 1.77
C VAL A 30 -16.42 -10.72 1.72
N TYR A 31 -15.37 -10.45 0.95
CA TYR A 31 -14.86 -9.11 0.69
C TYR A 31 -14.74 -8.82 -0.80
N SER A 32 -15.13 -7.63 -1.21
CA SER A 32 -15.00 -7.10 -2.57
C SER A 32 -14.69 -5.62 -2.48
N GLY A 33 -13.69 -5.13 -3.21
CA GLY A 33 -13.40 -3.68 -3.24
C GLY A 33 -11.94 -3.30 -3.43
N THR A 34 -11.03 -4.27 -3.49
CA THR A 34 -9.63 -4.01 -3.80
C THR A 34 -9.12 -5.14 -4.70
N PRO A 35 -8.51 -4.85 -5.84
CA PRO A 35 -7.87 -5.87 -6.64
C PRO A 35 -6.54 -6.28 -6.00
N MET A 36 -6.23 -7.57 -6.05
CA MET A 36 -4.91 -8.10 -5.70
C MET A 36 -4.24 -8.57 -6.99
N LYS A 37 -3.03 -8.09 -7.26
CA LYS A 37 -2.21 -8.59 -8.36
C LYS A 37 -1.29 -9.68 -7.86
N VAL A 38 -1.21 -10.76 -8.63
CA VAL A 38 -0.18 -11.78 -8.48
C VAL A 38 0.80 -11.58 -9.64
N GLY A 39 2.01 -11.12 -9.29
CA GLY A 39 3.09 -10.82 -10.23
C GLY A 39 2.76 -9.77 -11.33
N PRO A 40 3.44 -9.80 -12.49
CA PRO A 40 3.32 -8.77 -13.51
C PRO A 40 2.04 -8.91 -14.33
N GLY A 41 0.92 -8.46 -13.75
CA GLY A 41 -0.30 -8.13 -14.50
C GLY A 41 -1.41 -9.17 -14.45
N TRP A 42 -1.25 -10.27 -13.72
CA TRP A 42 -2.33 -11.25 -13.51
C TRP A 42 -3.10 -10.94 -12.21
N ILE A 43 -4.43 -11.01 -12.29
CA ILE A 43 -5.37 -10.82 -11.19
C ILE A 43 -6.29 -12.03 -11.24
N PRO A 44 -6.29 -12.92 -10.23
CA PRO A 44 -7.26 -14.00 -10.17
C PRO A 44 -8.67 -13.43 -9.96
N ASP A 45 -9.71 -14.18 -10.34
CA ASP A 45 -11.09 -13.76 -10.06
C ASP A 45 -11.35 -13.70 -8.55
N PHE A 46 -10.96 -14.78 -7.86
CA PHE A 46 -11.10 -14.90 -6.41
C PHE A 46 -9.86 -15.44 -5.72
N LEU A 47 -9.78 -15.16 -4.43
CA LEU A 47 -8.93 -15.85 -3.49
C LEU A 47 -9.80 -16.35 -2.34
N GLU A 48 -9.83 -17.67 -2.15
CA GLU A 48 -10.41 -18.29 -0.97
C GLU A 48 -9.30 -18.56 0.06
N VAL A 49 -9.60 -18.28 1.33
CA VAL A 49 -8.69 -18.50 2.44
C VAL A 49 -9.38 -19.34 3.49
N SER A 50 -8.84 -20.52 3.77
CA SER A 50 -9.33 -21.41 4.81
C SER A 50 -8.29 -21.48 5.93
N THR A 51 -8.74 -21.26 7.16
CA THR A 51 -7.91 -21.35 8.36
C THR A 51 -8.43 -22.46 9.25
N ASP A 52 -7.55 -23.35 9.71
CA ASP A 52 -7.89 -24.38 10.69
C ASP A 52 -7.09 -24.16 11.97
N SER A 53 -7.79 -23.67 13.00
CA SER A 53 -7.20 -23.42 14.32
C SER A 53 -6.73 -24.69 15.04
N ALA A 54 -7.28 -25.86 14.73
CA ALA A 54 -6.87 -27.10 15.40
C ALA A 54 -5.48 -27.56 14.92
N THR A 55 -5.17 -27.32 13.64
CA THR A 55 -3.91 -27.73 13.02
C THR A 55 -2.95 -26.57 12.75
N ALA A 56 -3.35 -25.34 13.11
CA ALA A 56 -2.65 -24.09 12.79
C ALA A 56 -2.29 -23.96 11.30
N ARG A 57 -3.12 -24.53 10.42
CA ARG A 57 -2.93 -24.55 8.97
C ARG A 57 -3.72 -23.44 8.30
N CYS A 58 -3.12 -22.82 7.29
CA CYS A 58 -3.80 -21.92 6.37
C CYS A 58 -3.70 -22.44 4.92
N ASP A 59 -4.82 -22.43 4.20
CA ASP A 59 -4.87 -22.73 2.77
C ASP A 59 -5.30 -21.47 2.00
N LEU A 60 -4.55 -21.14 0.95
CA LEU A 60 -4.78 -20.03 0.03
C LEU A 60 -5.09 -20.62 -1.35
N THR A 61 -6.32 -20.46 -1.83
CA THR A 61 -6.77 -21.01 -3.11
C THR A 61 -7.09 -19.87 -4.08
N LEU A 62 -6.26 -19.72 -5.12
CA LEU A 62 -6.49 -18.78 -6.22
C LEU A 62 -7.48 -19.41 -7.20
N ILE A 63 -8.63 -18.78 -7.41
CA ILE A 63 -9.71 -19.33 -8.25
C ILE A 63 -9.86 -18.49 -9.50
N GLU A 64 -9.87 -19.16 -10.66
CA GLU A 64 -10.26 -18.62 -11.96
C GLU A 64 -11.62 -19.17 -12.35
N LEU A 65 -12.50 -18.30 -12.85
CA LEU A 65 -13.82 -18.65 -13.33
C LEU A 65 -13.85 -18.76 -14.85
N GLU A 66 -14.17 -19.97 -15.30
CA GLU A 66 -14.15 -20.32 -16.70
C GLU A 66 -15.55 -20.64 -17.24
N ALA A 67 -15.72 -20.44 -18.54
CA ALA A 67 -17.00 -20.70 -19.20
C ALA A 67 -17.26 -22.19 -19.47
N THR A 68 -16.21 -23.03 -19.48
CA THR A 68 -16.30 -24.46 -19.84
C THR A 68 -15.47 -25.33 -18.90
N ASP A 69 -15.85 -26.60 -18.74
CA ASP A 69 -15.15 -27.55 -17.86
C ASP A 69 -13.70 -27.74 -18.29
N ILE A 70 -13.44 -27.88 -19.59
CA ILE A 70 -12.09 -28.06 -20.15
C ILE A 70 -11.20 -26.86 -19.77
N ALA A 71 -11.72 -25.63 -19.89
CA ALA A 71 -10.99 -24.43 -19.53
C ALA A 71 -10.76 -24.35 -18.01
N ALA A 72 -11.77 -24.66 -17.19
CA ALA A 72 -11.63 -24.71 -15.73
C ALA A 72 -10.53 -25.69 -15.29
N ARG A 73 -10.51 -26.89 -15.86
CA ARG A 73 -9.44 -27.88 -15.61
C ARG A 73 -8.07 -27.36 -16.04
N ALA A 74 -7.98 -26.72 -17.20
CA ALA A 74 -6.73 -26.12 -17.67
C ALA A 74 -6.24 -25.02 -16.71
N SER A 75 -7.15 -24.16 -16.23
CA SER A 75 -6.83 -23.07 -15.29
C SER A 75 -6.41 -23.58 -13.91
N SER A 76 -6.99 -24.69 -13.42
CA SER A 76 -6.52 -25.35 -12.19
C SER A 76 -5.06 -25.84 -12.29
N ARG A 77 -4.60 -26.20 -13.50
CA ARG A 77 -3.25 -26.72 -13.81
C ARG A 77 -2.30 -25.63 -14.27
N LYS A 78 -2.73 -24.36 -14.27
CA LYS A 78 -1.94 -23.24 -14.78
C LYS A 78 -0.68 -23.09 -13.93
N TYR A 79 0.46 -23.20 -14.60
CA TYR A 79 1.73 -22.88 -13.97
C TYR A 79 1.80 -21.37 -13.71
N LEU A 80 1.99 -20.99 -12.46
CA LEU A 80 2.23 -19.60 -12.09
C LEU A 80 3.73 -19.31 -12.15
N PRO A 81 4.16 -18.26 -12.86
CA PRO A 81 5.58 -17.87 -12.89
C PRO A 81 6.07 -17.36 -11.53
N GLU A 82 5.16 -16.92 -10.65
CA GLU A 82 5.47 -16.48 -9.29
C GLU A 82 5.71 -17.64 -8.33
N ASN A 83 6.71 -17.52 -7.47
CA ASN A 83 6.88 -18.47 -6.36
C ASN A 83 5.72 -18.31 -5.35
N SER A 84 5.22 -19.41 -4.79
CA SER A 84 4.18 -19.46 -3.76
C SER A 84 4.46 -18.56 -2.55
N SER A 85 5.72 -18.38 -2.15
CA SER A 85 6.07 -17.38 -1.11
C SER A 85 5.75 -15.94 -1.53
N ALA A 86 5.94 -15.59 -2.81
CA ALA A 86 5.57 -14.27 -3.33
C ALA A 86 4.05 -14.07 -3.37
N ILE A 87 3.28 -15.14 -3.61
CA ILE A 87 1.81 -15.13 -3.56
C ILE A 87 1.34 -14.84 -2.13
N VAL A 88 1.90 -15.54 -1.13
CA VAL A 88 1.63 -15.30 0.28
C VAL A 88 1.94 -13.84 0.64
N GLN A 89 3.11 -13.33 0.24
CA GLN A 89 3.50 -11.94 0.53
C GLN A 89 2.58 -10.91 -0.14
N ALA A 90 2.16 -11.17 -1.38
CA ALA A 90 1.19 -10.34 -2.09
C ALA A 90 -0.16 -10.31 -1.35
N PHE A 91 -0.61 -11.47 -0.87
CA PHE A 91 -1.84 -11.56 -0.09
C PHE A 91 -1.76 -10.83 1.25
N ILE A 92 -0.65 -10.89 1.97
CA ILE A 92 -0.51 -10.14 3.22
C ILE A 92 -0.52 -8.64 2.96
N THR A 93 0.16 -8.20 1.90
CA THR A 93 0.15 -6.79 1.47
C THR A 93 -1.28 -6.34 1.15
N TYR A 94 -2.02 -7.19 0.42
CA TYR A 94 -3.42 -6.98 0.12
C TYR A 94 -4.28 -6.89 1.39
N LEU A 95 -4.15 -7.83 2.31
CA LEU A 95 -4.93 -7.90 3.55
C LEU A 95 -4.69 -6.67 4.43
N ASN A 96 -3.45 -6.16 4.48
CA ASN A 96 -3.14 -4.89 5.15
C ASN A 96 -3.87 -3.69 4.49
N GLY A 97 -3.97 -3.68 3.16
CA GLY A 97 -4.76 -2.70 2.42
C GLY A 97 -6.26 -2.79 2.76
N VAL A 98 -6.81 -4.01 2.81
CA VAL A 98 -8.19 -4.27 3.24
C VAL A 98 -8.43 -3.76 4.65
N LEU A 99 -7.55 -4.08 5.60
CA LEU A 99 -7.66 -3.61 6.99
C LEU A 99 -7.62 -2.09 7.09
N SER A 100 -6.73 -1.43 6.35
CA SER A 100 -6.66 0.03 6.28
C SER A 100 -7.96 0.63 5.77
N GLN A 101 -8.55 0.03 4.73
CA GLN A 101 -9.81 0.46 4.18
C GLN A 101 -10.97 0.24 5.16
N CYS A 102 -11.07 -0.94 5.76
CA CYS A 102 -12.08 -1.27 6.76
C CYS A 102 -12.04 -0.31 7.95
N ARG A 103 -10.86 0.02 8.48
CA ARG A 103 -10.71 1.03 9.56
C ARG A 103 -11.28 2.38 9.15
N ALA A 104 -10.95 2.82 7.95
CA ALA A 104 -11.31 4.14 7.50
C ALA A 104 -12.77 4.28 7.07
N THR A 105 -13.48 3.18 6.82
CA THR A 105 -14.93 3.17 6.54
C THR A 105 -15.76 2.62 7.71
N ALA A 106 -15.15 2.39 8.87
CA ALA A 106 -15.78 1.74 10.02
C ALA A 106 -16.49 0.42 9.63
N ASP A 107 -15.87 -0.37 8.76
CA ASP A 107 -16.43 -1.62 8.27
C ASP A 107 -16.51 -2.66 9.41
N PRO A 108 -17.68 -3.28 9.66
CA PRO A 108 -17.86 -4.21 10.77
C PRO A 108 -17.00 -5.48 10.64
N ARG A 109 -16.48 -5.79 9.45
CA ARG A 109 -15.65 -6.97 9.20
C ARG A 109 -14.20 -6.80 9.65
N LEU A 110 -13.81 -5.61 10.13
CA LEU A 110 -12.43 -5.28 10.51
C LEU A 110 -11.81 -6.31 11.46
N GLU A 111 -12.54 -6.70 12.50
CA GLU A 111 -12.03 -7.62 13.52
C GLU A 111 -11.73 -9.01 12.94
N ALA A 112 -12.60 -9.53 12.09
CA ALA A 112 -12.41 -10.84 11.47
C ALA A 112 -11.19 -10.86 10.53
N PHE A 113 -10.98 -9.81 9.74
CA PHE A 113 -9.78 -9.70 8.90
C PHE A 113 -8.50 -9.49 9.73
N GLN A 114 -8.63 -8.84 10.88
CA GLN A 114 -7.54 -8.63 11.83
C GLN A 114 -7.11 -9.98 12.42
N GLN A 115 -8.08 -10.80 12.84
CA GLN A 115 -7.86 -12.18 13.29
C GLN A 115 -7.24 -13.05 12.19
N LEU A 116 -7.71 -12.96 10.94
CA LEU A 116 -7.13 -13.68 9.81
C LEU A 116 -5.64 -13.33 9.59
N ARG A 117 -5.30 -12.04 9.64
CA ARG A 117 -3.91 -11.58 9.52
C ARG A 117 -3.04 -12.13 10.64
N ASP A 118 -3.53 -12.08 11.87
CA ASP A 118 -2.80 -12.55 13.04
C ASP A 118 -2.71 -14.09 13.07
N PHE A 119 -3.63 -14.80 12.39
CA PHE A 119 -3.56 -16.23 12.16
C PHE A 119 -2.47 -16.59 11.14
N LEU A 120 -2.44 -15.93 9.99
CA LEU A 120 -1.39 -16.11 8.95
C LEU A 120 0.03 -15.90 9.50
N ALA A 121 0.18 -14.98 10.46
CA ALA A 121 1.46 -14.71 11.12
C ALA A 121 1.96 -15.86 12.01
N ARG A 122 1.02 -16.64 12.55
CA ARG A 122 1.27 -17.68 13.56
C ARG A 122 1.01 -19.09 13.03
N SER A 123 0.50 -19.21 11.81
CA SER A 123 0.23 -20.50 11.18
C SER A 123 1.51 -21.30 11.06
N SER A 124 1.47 -22.57 11.45
CA SER A 124 2.59 -23.48 11.27
C SER A 124 2.83 -23.76 9.79
N SER A 125 1.77 -23.84 8.98
CA SER A 125 1.90 -24.12 7.55
C SER A 125 0.93 -23.29 6.73
N VAL A 126 1.39 -22.86 5.56
CA VAL A 126 0.59 -22.21 4.53
C VAL A 126 0.68 -23.05 3.27
N THR A 127 -0.45 -23.44 2.70
CA THR A 127 -0.51 -24.14 1.41
C THR A 127 -1.11 -23.22 0.37
N VAL A 128 -0.50 -23.14 -0.81
CA VAL A 128 -1.03 -22.36 -1.94
C VAL A 128 -1.53 -23.30 -3.02
N ARG A 129 -2.77 -23.09 -3.46
CA ARG A 129 -3.48 -23.86 -4.47
C ARG A 129 -3.95 -22.95 -5.60
N THR A 130 -4.06 -23.53 -6.78
CA THR A 130 -4.81 -22.98 -7.91
C THR A 130 -6.09 -23.78 -8.05
N ALA A 131 -7.15 -23.12 -8.47
CA ALA A 131 -8.41 -23.76 -8.75
C ALA A 131 -9.06 -23.16 -10.00
N GLY A 132 -9.73 -24.03 -10.76
CA GLY A 132 -10.63 -23.61 -11.81
C GLY A 132 -12.04 -24.00 -11.43
N ALA A 133 -12.96 -23.05 -11.61
CA ALA A 133 -14.38 -23.28 -11.39
C ALA A 133 -15.20 -22.83 -12.60
N LEU A 134 -16.43 -23.33 -12.69
CA LEU A 134 -17.37 -22.88 -13.70
C LEU A 134 -18.05 -21.59 -13.24
N ARG A 135 -18.16 -20.61 -14.14
CA ARG A 135 -18.92 -19.37 -13.87
C ARG A 135 -20.37 -19.65 -13.48
N THR A 136 -20.97 -20.65 -14.11
CA THR A 136 -22.39 -20.99 -14.01
C THR A 136 -22.70 -22.09 -12.99
N SER A 137 -21.68 -22.71 -12.37
CA SER A 137 -21.90 -23.81 -11.42
C SER A 137 -20.87 -23.79 -10.29
N PRO A 138 -21.31 -23.83 -9.02
CA PRO A 138 -20.43 -23.87 -7.87
C PRO A 138 -19.96 -25.30 -7.53
N GLU A 139 -20.47 -26.31 -8.25
CA GLU A 139 -20.20 -27.73 -7.96
C GLU A 139 -18.87 -28.19 -8.55
N PHE A 140 -18.47 -27.58 -9.67
CA PHE A 140 -17.18 -27.84 -10.26
C PHE A 140 -16.13 -26.88 -9.69
N LEU A 141 -15.27 -27.41 -8.83
CA LEU A 141 -14.06 -26.76 -8.33
C LEU A 141 -12.95 -27.79 -8.30
N GLU A 142 -12.06 -27.76 -9.29
CA GLU A 142 -10.85 -28.58 -9.30
C GLU A 142 -9.72 -27.78 -8.66
N GLU A 143 -9.25 -28.22 -7.49
CA GLU A 143 -8.14 -27.60 -6.78
C GLU A 143 -6.87 -28.43 -6.93
N LEU A 144 -5.77 -27.77 -7.25
CA LEU A 144 -4.45 -28.40 -7.30
C LEU A 144 -3.45 -27.57 -6.49
N PRO A 145 -2.59 -28.22 -5.68
CA PRO A 145 -1.49 -27.50 -5.04
C PRO A 145 -0.50 -27.01 -6.10
N LEU A 146 0.06 -25.82 -5.88
CA LEU A 146 1.21 -25.38 -6.68
C LEU A 146 2.39 -26.34 -6.51
N ILE A 147 3.16 -26.51 -7.59
CA ILE A 147 4.32 -27.43 -7.65
C ILE A 147 5.34 -27.09 -6.56
N ASN A 148 5.57 -25.79 -6.35
CA ASN A 148 6.31 -25.27 -5.21
C ASN A 148 5.32 -24.84 -4.12
N GLN A 149 5.64 -25.15 -2.87
CA GLN A 149 4.93 -24.65 -1.69
C GLN A 149 5.84 -23.66 -0.96
N PRO A 150 5.29 -22.67 -0.22
CA PRO A 150 6.13 -21.80 0.56
C PRO A 150 6.94 -22.66 1.53
N GLU A 151 8.26 -22.51 1.50
CA GLU A 151 9.12 -23.10 2.53
C GLU A 151 8.64 -22.62 3.89
N HIS A 152 8.86 -23.39 4.97
CA HIS A 152 8.60 -23.00 6.36
C HIS A 152 9.43 -21.76 6.73
N GLN A 153 9.08 -20.62 6.15
CA GLN A 153 9.45 -19.31 6.60
C GLN A 153 8.29 -18.93 7.48
N ALA A 154 8.55 -18.75 8.78
CA ALA A 154 7.65 -17.97 9.61
C ALA A 154 7.29 -16.75 8.77
N VAL A 155 6.01 -16.63 8.41
CA VAL A 155 5.52 -15.58 7.55
C VAL A 155 6.02 -14.30 8.19
N GLN A 156 7.10 -13.74 7.64
CA GLN A 156 7.55 -12.43 8.02
C GLN A 156 6.44 -11.57 7.44
N LEU A 157 5.39 -11.37 8.26
CA LEU A 157 4.48 -10.28 8.08
C LEU A 157 5.36 -9.12 7.64
N PRO A 158 5.05 -8.41 6.54
CA PRO A 158 5.64 -7.12 6.33
C PRO A 158 5.35 -6.41 7.65
N GLN A 159 6.41 -6.28 8.46
CA GLN A 159 6.38 -5.51 9.66
C GLN A 159 5.76 -4.21 9.17
N THR A 160 4.70 -3.75 9.85
CA THR A 160 4.21 -2.38 9.66
C THR A 160 5.46 -1.55 9.46
N PRO A 161 5.74 -1.02 8.24
CA PRO A 161 7.09 -0.87 7.72
C PRO A 161 7.93 -0.43 8.87
N THR A 162 8.76 -1.36 9.40
CA THR A 162 9.62 -1.06 10.55
C THR A 162 10.23 0.26 10.16
N PRO A 163 9.95 1.35 10.90
CA PRO A 163 10.26 2.68 10.41
C PRO A 163 11.70 2.61 10.00
N ARG A 164 11.98 2.65 8.68
CA ARG A 164 13.32 2.46 8.13
C ARG A 164 14.20 3.32 9.03
N ASP A 165 15.17 2.68 9.71
CA ASP A 165 15.98 3.25 10.78
C ASP A 165 15.96 4.78 10.70
N SER A 166 15.25 5.41 11.63
CA SER A 166 15.03 6.86 11.75
C SER A 166 15.69 7.65 10.62
N PHE A 167 14.95 8.01 9.55
CA PHE A 167 15.51 8.90 8.53
C PHE A 167 15.84 10.25 9.18
N ILE A 168 17.09 10.44 9.60
CA ILE A 168 17.53 11.68 10.22
C ILE A 168 17.84 12.69 9.10
N PHE A 169 17.04 13.75 9.00
CA PHE A 169 17.23 14.82 8.01
C PHE A 169 18.30 15.82 8.47
N GLN A 170 19.58 15.42 8.46
CA GLN A 170 20.70 16.25 8.91
C GLN A 170 21.94 16.04 8.03
N GLY A 171 22.77 17.09 7.93
CA GLY A 171 24.06 17.07 7.26
C GLY A 171 24.02 16.83 5.76
N GLU A 172 25.16 16.50 5.18
CA GLU A 172 25.24 16.09 3.77
C GLU A 172 24.80 14.65 3.58
N ARG A 173 23.96 14.41 2.57
CA ARG A 173 23.45 13.08 2.23
C ARG A 173 23.47 12.84 0.74
N LEU A 174 23.92 11.64 0.35
CA LEU A 174 23.70 11.09 -0.98
C LEU A 174 22.42 10.26 -0.95
N LEU A 175 21.37 10.76 -1.61
CA LEU A 175 20.08 10.08 -1.66
C LEU A 175 19.98 9.19 -2.88
N SER A 176 19.47 7.97 -2.68
CA SER A 176 19.08 7.10 -3.79
C SER A 176 17.95 7.74 -4.61
N ARG A 177 17.68 7.22 -5.81
CA ARG A 177 16.52 7.65 -6.62
C ARG A 177 15.20 7.53 -5.86
N VAL A 178 15.05 6.47 -5.06
CA VAL A 178 13.84 6.20 -4.27
C VAL A 178 13.72 7.24 -3.16
N ASP A 179 14.79 7.46 -2.39
CA ASP A 179 14.78 8.40 -1.27
C ASP A 179 14.66 9.85 -1.73
N GLY A 180 15.29 10.21 -2.85
CA GLY A 180 15.14 11.54 -3.45
C GLY A 180 13.70 11.83 -3.88
N ASN A 181 13.00 10.83 -4.46
CA ASN A 181 11.58 10.96 -4.78
C ASN A 181 10.69 11.02 -3.53
N GLY A 182 11.02 10.24 -2.51
CA GLY A 182 10.36 10.29 -1.20
C GLY A 182 10.50 11.67 -0.55
N LEU A 183 11.69 12.25 -0.57
CA LEU A 183 11.95 13.57 0.01
C LEU A 183 11.18 14.67 -0.72
N ARG A 184 11.20 14.67 -2.05
CA ARG A 184 10.38 15.60 -2.87
C ARG A 184 8.90 15.49 -2.54
N ARG A 185 8.40 14.27 -2.37
CA ARG A 185 7.00 14.03 -2.01
C ARG A 185 6.69 14.57 -0.61
N THR A 186 7.54 14.26 0.36
CA THR A 186 7.44 14.73 1.76
C THR A 186 7.34 16.25 1.82
N ILE A 187 8.28 16.96 1.17
CA ILE A 187 8.31 18.43 1.15
C ILE A 187 7.05 19.00 0.50
N ARG A 188 6.56 18.41 -0.60
CA ARG A 188 5.34 18.88 -1.27
C ARG A 188 4.09 18.71 -0.39
N ILE A 189 4.01 17.62 0.37
CA ILE A 189 2.89 17.38 1.28
C ILE A 189 2.93 18.41 2.42
N LEU A 190 4.09 18.60 3.05
CA LEU A 190 4.27 19.61 4.12
C LEU A 190 3.98 21.03 3.61
N ASP A 191 4.49 21.39 2.44
CA ASP A 191 4.22 22.69 1.80
C ASP A 191 2.71 22.91 1.59
N ALA A 192 2.00 21.90 1.10
CA ALA A 192 0.56 22.00 0.90
C ALA A 192 -0.18 22.23 2.22
N VAL A 193 0.22 21.55 3.29
CA VAL A 193 -0.42 21.70 4.61
C VAL A 193 -0.09 23.05 5.25
N ILE A 194 1.17 23.45 5.27
CA ILE A 194 1.63 24.72 5.87
C ILE A 194 1.04 25.93 5.14
N MET A 195 0.90 25.84 3.81
CA MET A 195 0.24 26.87 3.00
C MET A 195 -1.29 26.78 3.04
N GLY A 196 -1.85 25.75 3.68
CA GLY A 196 -3.28 25.39 3.73
C GLY A 196 -3.92 25.30 2.34
N ARG A 197 -3.33 24.44 1.52
CA ARG A 197 -3.75 24.01 0.19
C ARG A 197 -4.10 22.51 0.18
N ASP A 198 -4.35 21.97 1.36
CA ASP A 198 -4.55 20.56 1.69
C ASP A 198 -6.01 20.10 1.52
N HIS A 199 -6.75 20.70 0.57
CA HIS A 199 -8.18 20.46 0.37
C HIS A 199 -8.48 19.44 -0.74
N SER A 200 -7.48 18.63 -1.12
CA SER A 200 -7.65 17.66 -2.22
C SER A 200 -8.29 16.36 -1.72
N GLY A 201 -9.50 16.07 -2.20
CA GLY A 201 -10.16 14.77 -2.01
C GLY A 201 -9.78 13.71 -3.03
N GLY A 202 -8.74 13.95 -3.85
CA GLY A 202 -8.29 13.00 -4.88
C GLY A 202 -7.26 11.99 -4.36
N THR A 203 -6.91 11.02 -5.20
CA THR A 203 -5.82 10.07 -4.91
C THR A 203 -4.45 10.71 -5.11
N LEU A 204 -3.40 10.15 -4.50
CA LEU A 204 -2.02 10.58 -4.68
C LEU A 204 -1.62 10.64 -6.16
N LYS A 205 -2.02 9.67 -6.97
CA LYS A 205 -1.79 9.67 -8.43
C LYS A 205 -2.36 10.92 -9.09
N SER A 206 -3.61 11.26 -8.76
CA SER A 206 -4.27 12.45 -9.30
C SER A 206 -3.61 13.73 -8.77
N TRP A 207 -3.27 13.79 -7.48
CA TRP A 207 -2.66 14.95 -6.86
C TRP A 207 -1.25 15.25 -7.38
N ARG A 208 -0.49 14.20 -7.71
CA ARG A 208 0.81 14.32 -8.39
C ARG A 208 0.71 15.02 -9.75
N ASN A 209 -0.44 14.92 -10.42
CA ASN A 209 -0.66 15.41 -11.77
C ASN A 209 -1.50 16.70 -11.87
N VAL A 210 -2.44 16.95 -10.96
CA VAL A 210 -3.63 17.75 -11.29
C VAL A 210 -3.48 19.27 -11.22
N ARG A 211 -2.73 19.89 -10.29
CA ARG A 211 -2.72 21.38 -10.18
C ARG A 211 -1.37 21.95 -9.72
N THR A 212 -0.61 22.48 -10.69
CA THR A 212 0.23 23.69 -10.58
C THR A 212 1.25 23.81 -9.45
N LYS A 213 2.16 22.84 -9.27
CA LYS A 213 3.49 22.98 -8.63
C LYS A 213 3.74 24.27 -7.78
N PRO A 214 2.96 24.61 -6.73
CA PRO A 214 3.03 25.96 -6.17
C PRO A 214 4.38 26.21 -5.50
N LEU A 215 4.88 25.18 -4.81
CA LEU A 215 6.26 25.08 -4.34
C LEU A 215 7.28 25.28 -5.46
N HIS A 216 7.13 24.65 -6.62
CA HIS A 216 8.13 24.79 -7.69
C HIS A 216 8.04 26.17 -8.33
N LYS A 217 6.85 26.77 -8.45
CA LYS A 217 6.68 28.14 -8.94
C LYS A 217 7.34 29.12 -7.98
N ALA A 218 7.12 28.98 -6.67
CA ALA A 218 7.74 29.81 -5.65
C ALA A 218 9.27 29.68 -5.65
N VAL A 219 9.80 28.45 -5.72
CA VAL A 219 11.24 28.19 -5.79
C VAL A 219 11.84 28.70 -7.10
N SER A 220 11.18 28.50 -8.25
CA SER A 220 11.64 29.02 -9.54
C SER A 220 11.65 30.55 -9.60
N ALA A 221 10.64 31.21 -9.03
CA ALA A 221 10.55 32.68 -9.01
C ALA A 221 11.64 33.32 -8.15
N HIS A 222 12.22 32.56 -7.21
CA HIS A 222 13.25 33.01 -6.29
C HIS A 222 14.43 32.02 -6.27
N ALA A 223 14.87 31.60 -7.46
CA ALA A 223 15.93 30.60 -7.64
C ALA A 223 17.20 30.93 -6.84
N ASP A 224 17.63 32.19 -6.87
CA ASP A 224 18.82 32.66 -6.16
C ASP A 224 18.69 32.61 -4.62
N ARG A 225 17.46 32.64 -4.10
CA ARG A 225 17.16 32.57 -2.67
C ARG A 225 17.06 31.13 -2.17
N TYR A 226 16.72 30.19 -3.05
CA TYR A 226 16.47 28.78 -2.70
C TYR A 226 17.24 27.79 -3.59
N PRO A 227 18.58 27.93 -3.73
CA PRO A 227 19.38 27.10 -4.61
C PRO A 227 19.35 25.60 -4.25
N GLY A 228 19.29 25.25 -2.97
CA GLY A 228 19.18 23.87 -2.50
C GLY A 228 17.88 23.21 -2.94
N LEU A 229 16.75 23.89 -2.72
CA LEU A 229 15.42 23.45 -3.14
C LEU A 229 15.30 23.41 -4.65
N GLN A 230 15.91 24.35 -5.37
CA GLN A 230 15.94 24.34 -6.82
C GLN A 230 16.68 23.10 -7.33
N LYS A 231 17.88 22.81 -6.81
CA LYS A 231 18.60 21.57 -7.13
C LYS A 231 17.73 20.36 -6.80
N LEU A 232 17.15 20.29 -5.60
CA LEU A 232 16.36 19.14 -5.18
C LEU A 232 15.12 18.92 -6.05
N LEU A 233 14.35 19.95 -6.39
CA LEU A 233 13.04 19.80 -7.05
C LEU A 233 13.15 19.60 -8.58
N PHE A 234 14.19 20.13 -9.21
CA PHE A 234 14.31 20.17 -10.67
C PHE A 234 15.38 19.23 -11.25
N SER A 235 16.28 18.66 -10.44
CA SER A 235 17.29 17.72 -10.94
C SER A 235 16.66 16.43 -11.50
N ARG A 236 17.29 15.82 -12.51
CA ARG A 236 17.00 14.43 -12.90
C ARG A 236 17.62 13.49 -11.87
N THR A 237 16.87 12.47 -11.44
CA THR A 237 17.24 11.58 -10.30
C THR A 237 17.83 10.25 -10.77
N ASP A 238 18.35 10.20 -12.00
CA ASP A 238 18.68 8.94 -12.67
C ASP A 238 19.88 8.23 -12.02
N THR A 239 20.73 8.96 -11.27
CA THR A 239 21.94 8.46 -10.60
C THR A 239 22.00 8.76 -9.09
N GLY A 240 20.90 9.20 -8.48
CA GLY A 240 20.88 9.71 -7.09
C GLY A 240 21.18 11.20 -6.99
N ILE A 241 21.02 11.79 -5.81
CA ILE A 241 21.19 13.24 -5.61
C ILE A 241 21.90 13.55 -4.29
N GLN A 242 22.97 14.37 -4.35
CA GLN A 242 23.63 14.90 -3.17
C GLN A 242 22.91 16.16 -2.69
N VAL A 243 22.49 16.14 -1.43
CA VAL A 243 21.77 17.22 -0.75
C VAL A 243 22.47 17.60 0.55
N ASN A 244 22.40 18.89 0.92
CA ASN A 244 22.75 19.37 2.25
C ASN A 244 21.43 19.62 3.00
N CYS A 245 21.11 18.74 3.95
CA CYS A 245 19.81 18.76 4.65
C CYS A 245 19.66 20.01 5.53
N ASP A 246 20.74 20.48 6.16
CA ASP A 246 20.70 21.65 7.03
C ASP A 246 20.45 22.93 6.21
N HIS A 247 21.06 23.03 5.03
CA HIS A 247 20.80 24.12 4.09
C HIS A 247 19.36 24.08 3.56
N LEU A 248 18.88 22.90 3.15
CA LEU A 248 17.49 22.70 2.73
C LEU A 248 16.48 23.06 3.83
N ALA A 249 16.75 22.67 5.08
CA ALA A 249 15.89 22.99 6.21
C ALA A 249 15.76 24.50 6.42
N ARG A 250 16.87 25.23 6.24
CA ARG A 250 16.92 26.69 6.36
C ARG A 250 16.11 27.38 5.26
N GLU A 251 16.28 26.94 4.01
CA GLU A 251 15.52 27.45 2.87
C GLU A 251 14.01 27.17 3.00
N LEU A 252 13.65 25.98 3.47
CA LEU A 252 12.25 25.64 3.72
C LEU A 252 11.65 26.44 4.86
N ALA A 253 12.39 26.65 5.96
CA ALA A 253 11.93 27.47 7.09
C ALA A 253 11.66 28.91 6.65
N ASP A 254 12.55 29.49 5.83
CA ASP A 254 12.39 30.82 5.25
C ASP A 254 11.18 30.89 4.29
N LEU A 255 11.07 29.93 3.36
CA LEU A 255 9.95 29.85 2.43
C LEU A 255 8.61 29.69 3.15
N TRP A 256 8.53 28.81 4.14
CA TRP A 256 7.30 28.51 4.86
C TRP A 256 6.90 29.59 5.86
N SER A 257 7.87 30.25 6.49
CA SER A 257 7.61 31.39 7.38
C SER A 257 7.17 32.66 6.65
N SER A 258 7.27 32.69 5.31
CA SER A 258 6.64 33.74 4.49
C SER A 258 5.11 33.65 4.45
N SER A 259 4.54 32.53 4.90
CA SER A 259 3.09 32.35 5.07
C SER A 259 2.61 32.99 6.36
N GLU A 260 1.52 33.76 6.31
CA GLU A 260 0.87 34.31 7.51
C GLU A 260 0.23 33.22 8.40
N ARG A 261 0.07 31.99 7.90
CA ARG A 261 -0.64 30.92 8.60
C ARG A 261 0.19 30.20 9.65
N MET A 262 1.50 30.06 9.44
CA MET A 262 2.35 29.26 10.31
C MET A 262 3.80 29.73 10.20
N ARG A 263 4.39 30.12 11.33
CA ARG A 263 5.83 30.36 11.42
C ARG A 263 6.52 29.03 11.70
N VAL A 264 7.51 28.68 10.88
CA VAL A 264 8.22 27.40 10.97
C VAL A 264 9.71 27.67 11.01
N ASN A 265 10.37 27.28 12.11
CA ASN A 265 11.82 27.40 12.23
C ASN A 265 12.55 26.16 11.67
N GLN A 266 13.87 26.24 11.55
CA GLN A 266 14.69 25.17 10.97
C GLN A 266 14.52 23.83 11.69
N ASP A 267 14.50 23.82 13.04
CA ASP A 267 14.37 22.60 13.83
C ASP A 267 13.01 21.93 13.62
N GLN A 268 11.95 22.73 13.50
CA GLN A 268 10.61 22.25 13.16
C GLN A 268 10.57 21.64 11.76
N VAL A 269 11.29 22.22 10.78
CA VAL A 269 11.43 21.61 9.44
C VAL A 269 12.12 20.26 9.54
N VAL A 270 13.27 20.19 10.21
CA VAL A 270 14.04 18.96 10.38
C VAL A 270 13.18 17.87 11.02
N ALA A 271 12.49 18.19 12.11
CA ALA A 271 11.62 17.25 12.81
C ALA A 271 10.44 16.79 11.93
N SER A 272 9.79 17.72 11.23
CA SER A 272 8.63 17.42 10.38
C SER A 272 9.01 16.51 9.21
N ILE A 273 10.14 16.78 8.56
CA ILE A 273 10.65 15.94 7.47
C ILE A 273 11.08 14.57 8.01
N THR A 274 11.85 14.53 9.09
CA THR A 274 12.30 13.28 9.73
C THR A 274 11.12 12.36 10.06
N ASN A 275 10.04 12.92 10.58
CA ASN A 275 8.86 12.16 11.01
C ASN A 275 7.92 11.78 9.84
N LEU A 276 7.74 12.67 8.86
CA LEU A 276 6.82 12.42 7.75
C LEU A 276 7.47 11.61 6.62
N PHE A 277 8.80 11.68 6.45
CA PHE A 277 9.49 11.03 5.34
C PHE A 277 9.22 9.52 5.23
N PRO A 278 9.29 8.72 6.31
CA PRO A 278 8.99 7.28 6.23
C PRO A 278 7.55 7.02 5.77
N ILE A 279 6.61 7.84 6.24
CA ILE A 279 5.19 7.78 5.86
C ILE A 279 5.05 8.09 4.38
N ALA A 280 5.56 9.24 3.93
CA ALA A 280 5.51 9.71 2.55
C ALA A 280 6.14 8.70 1.56
N LEU A 281 7.22 8.04 1.97
CA LEU A 281 7.91 7.04 1.16
C LEU A 281 7.06 5.78 0.93
N SER A 282 6.26 5.39 1.92
CA SER A 282 5.40 4.20 1.87
C SER A 282 4.08 4.40 1.11
N LEU A 283 3.66 5.66 0.88
CA LEU A 283 2.37 5.98 0.27
C LEU A 283 2.22 5.37 -1.12
N GLN A 284 1.08 4.71 -1.32
CA GLN A 284 0.68 4.12 -2.60
C GLN A 284 -0.09 5.12 -3.49
N GLU A 285 -0.04 4.93 -4.81
CA GLU A 285 -0.65 5.88 -5.76
C GLU A 285 -2.17 6.06 -5.61
N HIS A 286 -2.87 5.07 -5.07
CA HIS A 286 -4.32 5.09 -4.89
C HIS A 286 -4.76 5.67 -3.53
N GLU A 287 -3.82 6.04 -2.65
CA GLU A 287 -4.17 6.61 -1.34
C GLU A 287 -4.84 7.97 -1.49
N GLN A 288 -5.87 8.20 -0.67
CA GLN A 288 -6.61 9.47 -0.64
C GLN A 288 -5.80 10.56 0.04
N MET A 289 -5.62 11.69 -0.64
CA MET A 289 -4.80 12.79 -0.14
C MET A 289 -5.31 13.39 1.17
N GLN A 290 -6.62 13.35 1.42
CA GLN A 290 -7.18 13.80 2.70
C GLN A 290 -6.52 13.08 3.88
N ARG A 291 -6.42 11.74 3.82
CA ARG A 291 -5.77 10.95 4.89
C ARG A 291 -4.28 11.28 5.03
N VAL A 292 -3.62 11.53 3.90
CA VAL A 292 -2.19 11.92 3.87
C VAL A 292 -1.98 13.29 4.52
N PHE A 293 -2.87 14.24 4.27
CA PHE A 293 -2.83 15.57 4.89
C PHE A 293 -3.13 15.52 6.38
N ASP A 294 -4.09 14.70 6.81
CA ASP A 294 -4.41 14.50 8.23
C ASP A 294 -3.18 13.98 8.99
N GLN A 295 -2.44 13.02 8.42
CA GLN A 295 -1.18 12.51 8.99
C GLN A 295 -0.10 13.58 9.05
N ALA A 296 0.05 14.40 8.00
CA ALA A 296 0.99 15.51 7.98
C ALA A 296 0.65 16.58 9.03
N TRP A 297 -0.63 16.86 9.27
CA TRP A 297 -1.08 17.73 10.35
C TRP A 297 -0.72 17.19 11.73
N VAL A 298 -0.86 15.87 11.96
CA VAL A 298 -0.43 15.24 13.21
C VAL A 298 1.07 15.43 13.44
N VAL A 299 1.89 15.23 12.39
CA VAL A 299 3.34 15.44 12.47
C VAL A 299 3.69 16.90 12.79
N LEU A 300 2.99 17.86 12.16
CA LEU A 300 3.22 19.29 12.38
C LEU A 300 2.75 19.78 13.77
N LYS A 301 1.67 19.20 14.31
CA LYS A 301 1.10 19.57 15.62
C LYS A 301 1.75 18.83 16.79
N GLY A 302 2.32 17.64 16.57
CA GLY A 302 2.88 16.76 17.60
C GLY A 302 4.12 17.29 18.35
N LYS A 303 4.51 18.55 18.16
CA LYS A 303 5.59 19.24 18.89
C LYS A 303 5.27 20.73 19.20
N ALA A 304 4.00 21.11 19.29
CA ALA A 304 3.60 22.43 19.79
C ALA A 304 3.48 22.48 21.34
N SER A 305 4.02 21.48 22.03
CA SER A 305 3.97 21.32 23.49
C SER A 305 5.36 21.02 24.04
#